data_AF-A0A6C0KQN8-F1
#
_entry.id   AF-A0A6C0KQN8-F1
#
_cell.length_a   1.000
_cell.length_b   1.000
_cell.length_c   1.000
_cell.angle_alpha   90.00
_cell.angle_beta   90.00
_cell.angle_gamma   90.00
#
_symmetry.space_group_name_H-M   'P 1'
#
loop_
_entity.id
_entity.type
_entity.pdbx_description
1 polymer ?
#
loop_
_entity_poly.entity_id
_entity_poly.type
_entity_poly.pdbx_seq_one_letter_code
_entity_poly.pdbx_strand_id
1 'polypeptide(L)'
;MPTFKAPIYKKRVDPTTSKPEVSYTFPVLFLTEEQGISFVAETKEGISLQALHACMLENGSWWNQFLHDFLMASSRFFSKPYTIDNINRIVKHTLSSNDNEMFPAYITLHPNTIQIINGQFVVNWEYTWEPMNIHIPDLEDEPTDKTESSSIPVSTGTVLTTELQELNMDQLPLNKNSTEETLEVDDLKKSYDKQLVREARLKAKLAMYKANHQLTKYYDKYAIDDISESESEEDTSEEDEEVEL
;
A
#
# COMPACT_ATOMS: atom_id res chain seq x y z
N MET A 1 20.19 -3.96 -16.03
CA MET A 1 20.12 -5.22 -16.79
C MET A 1 20.71 -6.33 -15.95
N PRO A 2 20.15 -7.55 -16.01
CA PRO A 2 20.70 -8.69 -15.28
C PRO A 2 22.09 -9.06 -15.78
N THR A 3 22.94 -9.50 -14.87
CA THR A 3 24.27 -10.03 -15.19
C THR A 3 24.25 -11.54 -15.14
N PHE A 4 24.63 -12.19 -16.25
CA PHE A 4 24.67 -13.64 -16.37
C PHE A 4 26.09 -14.16 -16.11
N LYS A 5 26.26 -15.01 -15.09
CA LYS A 5 27.55 -15.65 -14.80
C LYS A 5 27.76 -16.89 -15.66
N ALA A 6 29.02 -17.32 -15.75
CA ALA A 6 29.37 -18.57 -16.41
C ALA A 6 28.68 -19.77 -15.74
N PRO A 7 28.32 -20.81 -16.50
CA PRO A 7 27.62 -21.96 -15.97
C PRO A 7 28.50 -22.78 -15.03
N ILE A 8 27.88 -23.28 -13.96
CA ILE A 8 28.49 -24.22 -13.02
C ILE A 8 28.06 -25.63 -13.42
N TYR A 9 29.04 -26.48 -13.74
CA TYR A 9 28.82 -27.90 -14.03
C TYR A 9 28.61 -28.68 -12.72
N LYS A 10 27.53 -29.46 -12.65
CA LYS A 10 27.32 -30.44 -11.59
C LYS A 10 26.82 -31.76 -12.18
N LYS A 11 27.44 -32.86 -11.77
CA LYS A 11 26.95 -34.22 -12.05
C LYS A 11 26.05 -34.64 -10.89
N ARG A 12 24.79 -34.94 -11.19
CA ARG A 12 23.80 -35.40 -10.21
C ARG A 12 23.35 -36.80 -10.58
N VAL A 13 22.95 -37.59 -9.59
CA VAL A 13 22.27 -38.87 -9.84
C VAL A 13 20.79 -38.62 -9.68
N ASP A 14 20.07 -38.96 -10.73
CA ASP A 14 18.65 -38.73 -10.83
C ASP A 14 17.91 -39.66 -9.84
N PRO A 15 17.09 -39.15 -8.91
CA PRO A 15 16.56 -39.95 -7.80
C PRO A 15 15.56 -41.01 -8.26
N THR A 16 14.92 -40.79 -9.41
CA THR A 16 13.92 -41.69 -10.00
C THR A 16 14.53 -42.71 -10.95
N THR A 17 15.53 -42.31 -11.74
CA THR A 17 16.10 -43.18 -12.80
C THR A 17 17.47 -43.78 -12.42
N SER A 18 18.07 -43.34 -11.31
CA SER A 18 19.42 -43.72 -10.86
C SER A 18 20.53 -43.49 -11.89
N LYS A 19 20.25 -42.72 -12.96
CA LYS A 19 21.22 -42.40 -14.00
C LYS A 19 22.00 -41.14 -13.64
N PRO A 20 23.28 -41.07 -14.01
CA PRO A 20 24.06 -39.84 -13.86
C PRO A 20 23.59 -38.81 -14.88
N GLU A 21 23.04 -37.70 -14.41
CA GLU A 21 22.65 -36.55 -15.20
C GLU A 21 23.64 -35.40 -15.06
N VAL A 22 23.86 -34.71 -16.18
CA VAL A 22 24.67 -33.50 -16.22
C VAL A 22 23.73 -32.31 -16.08
N SER A 23 24.04 -31.43 -15.12
CA SER A 23 23.33 -30.18 -14.90
C SER A 23 24.28 -29.00 -15.06
N TYR A 24 23.85 -28.00 -15.85
CA TYR A 24 24.53 -26.71 -15.97
C TYR A 24 23.67 -25.65 -15.30
N THR A 25 24.20 -24.97 -14.29
CA THR A 25 23.48 -23.90 -13.58
C THR A 25 24.08 -22.56 -13.93
N PHE A 26 23.29 -21.66 -14.48
CA PHE A 26 23.65 -20.27 -14.76
C PHE A 26 23.12 -19.38 -13.63
N PRO A 27 23.99 -18.81 -12.78
CA PRO A 27 23.60 -17.81 -11.81
C PRO A 27 23.23 -16.50 -12.51
N VAL A 28 22.11 -15.93 -12.12
CA VAL A 28 21.62 -14.64 -12.60
C VAL A 28 21.73 -13.65 -11.45
N LEU A 29 22.34 -12.50 -11.69
CA LEU A 29 22.43 -11.43 -10.70
C LEU A 29 21.67 -10.20 -11.16
N PHE A 30 20.81 -9.69 -10.29
CA PHE A 30 20.18 -8.39 -10.46
C PHE A 30 20.96 -7.35 -9.65
N LEU A 31 21.27 -6.22 -10.28
CA LEU A 31 22.01 -5.12 -9.65
C LEU A 31 21.09 -4.16 -8.86
N THR A 32 19.81 -4.18 -9.17
CA THR A 32 18.77 -3.33 -8.59
C THR A 32 17.50 -4.16 -8.43
N GLU A 33 16.83 -4.02 -7.28
CA GLU A 33 15.61 -4.78 -6.95
C GLU A 33 14.43 -4.47 -7.90
N GLU A 34 14.46 -3.30 -8.55
CA GLU A 34 13.42 -2.85 -9.51
C GLU A 34 13.38 -3.62 -10.85
N GLN A 35 14.30 -4.56 -11.09
CA GLN A 35 14.40 -5.29 -12.37
C GLN A 35 13.66 -6.63 -12.37
N GLY A 36 12.60 -6.76 -11.58
CA GLY A 36 11.76 -7.96 -11.48
C GLY A 36 10.32 -7.74 -11.93
N ILE A 37 9.51 -8.80 -11.81
CA ILE A 37 8.06 -8.72 -11.97
C ILE A 37 7.46 -8.51 -10.59
N SER A 38 6.67 -7.46 -10.40
CA SER A 38 6.11 -7.13 -9.10
C SER A 38 4.59 -7.22 -9.05
N PHE A 39 4.07 -7.62 -7.91
CA PHE A 39 2.63 -7.69 -7.63
C PHE A 39 2.37 -7.59 -6.12
N VAL A 40 1.14 -7.27 -5.73
CA VAL A 40 0.73 -7.22 -4.33
C VAL A 40 0.15 -8.56 -3.91
N ALA A 41 0.63 -9.12 -2.80
CA ALA A 41 0.08 -10.31 -2.19
C ALA A 41 -0.63 -9.95 -0.87
N GLU A 42 -1.88 -10.34 -0.73
CA GLU A 42 -2.66 -10.17 0.52
C GLU A 42 -2.44 -11.32 1.51
N THR A 43 -2.03 -12.50 1.02
CA THR A 43 -1.82 -13.70 1.83
C THR A 43 -0.63 -14.51 1.30
N LYS A 44 -0.08 -15.40 2.14
CA LYS A 44 1.00 -16.32 1.76
C LYS A 44 0.62 -17.23 0.59
N GLU A 45 -0.64 -17.66 0.54
CA GLU A 45 -1.17 -18.50 -0.54
C GLU A 45 -1.19 -17.77 -1.90
N GLY A 46 -1.24 -16.43 -1.87
CA GLY A 46 -1.12 -15.59 -3.05
C GLY A 46 0.25 -15.71 -3.74
N ILE A 47 1.30 -16.11 -3.01
CA ILE A 47 2.65 -16.33 -3.55
C ILE A 47 2.76 -17.80 -3.99
N SER A 48 2.18 -18.10 -5.15
CA SER A 48 2.16 -19.45 -5.72
C SER A 48 2.77 -19.50 -7.13
N LEU A 49 3.09 -20.71 -7.61
CA LEU A 49 3.49 -20.91 -9.01
C LEU A 49 2.41 -20.44 -9.98
N GLN A 50 1.13 -20.53 -9.59
CA GLN A 50 0.02 -20.05 -10.42
C GLN A 50 0.04 -18.52 -10.54
N ALA A 51 0.31 -17.81 -9.44
CA ALA A 51 0.47 -16.36 -9.47
C ALA A 51 1.67 -15.93 -10.32
N LEU A 52 2.80 -16.63 -10.21
CA LEU A 52 3.96 -16.42 -11.09
C LEU A 52 3.59 -16.59 -12.56
N HIS A 53 2.87 -17.65 -12.92
CA HIS A 53 2.44 -17.88 -14.30
C HIS A 53 1.51 -16.77 -14.81
N ALA A 54 0.58 -16.29 -13.98
CA ALA A 54 -0.28 -15.15 -14.32
C ALA A 54 0.55 -13.88 -14.56
N CYS A 55 1.46 -13.56 -13.63
CA CYS A 55 2.34 -12.39 -13.73
C CYS A 55 3.25 -12.46 -14.97
N MET A 56 3.74 -13.65 -15.34
CA MET A 56 4.53 -13.86 -16.55
C MET A 56 3.73 -13.66 -17.84
N LEU A 57 2.45 -14.07 -17.86
CA LEU A 57 1.58 -13.86 -19.01
C LEU A 57 1.31 -12.37 -19.23
N GLU A 58 1.08 -11.61 -18.16
CA GLU A 58 0.92 -10.16 -18.21
C GLU A 58 2.22 -9.46 -18.64
N ASN A 59 3.36 -9.95 -18.18
CA ASN A 59 4.69 -9.38 -18.44
C ASN A 59 5.50 -10.16 -19.49
N GLY A 60 4.83 -10.69 -20.52
CA GLY A 60 5.47 -11.54 -21.53
C GLY A 60 6.58 -10.85 -22.33
N SER A 61 6.48 -9.53 -22.54
CA SER A 61 7.52 -8.72 -23.19
C SER A 61 8.81 -8.69 -22.37
N TRP A 62 8.70 -8.48 -21.07
CA TRP A 62 9.83 -8.51 -20.13
C TRP A 62 10.51 -9.89 -20.14
N TRP A 63 9.71 -10.97 -20.11
CA TRP A 63 10.24 -12.33 -20.14
C TRP A 63 11.01 -12.65 -21.43
N ASN A 64 10.46 -12.26 -22.59
CA ASN A 64 11.12 -12.47 -23.87
C ASN A 64 12.42 -11.65 -23.99
N GLN A 65 12.42 -10.41 -23.47
CA GLN A 65 13.63 -9.59 -23.40
C GLN A 65 14.69 -10.24 -22.50
N PHE A 66 14.29 -10.73 -21.32
CA PHE A 66 15.17 -11.45 -20.41
C PHE A 66 15.81 -12.68 -21.09
N LEU A 67 15.01 -13.49 -21.81
CA LEU A 67 15.52 -14.64 -22.55
C LEU A 67 16.46 -14.25 -23.69
N HIS A 68 16.15 -13.17 -24.40
CA HIS A 68 17.03 -12.63 -25.44
C HIS A 68 18.39 -12.25 -24.85
N ASP A 69 18.40 -11.49 -23.75
CA ASP A 69 19.63 -11.03 -23.09
C ASP A 69 20.44 -12.19 -22.53
N PHE A 70 19.76 -13.19 -21.96
CA PHE A 70 20.37 -14.43 -21.52
C PHE A 70 21.06 -15.14 -22.68
N LEU A 71 20.36 -15.36 -23.80
CA LEU A 71 20.90 -16.06 -24.97
C LEU A 71 22.08 -15.32 -25.60
N MET A 72 22.01 -14.00 -25.67
CA MET A 72 23.12 -13.18 -26.15
C MET A 72 24.36 -13.35 -25.27
N ALA A 73 24.21 -13.27 -23.95
CA ALA A 73 25.32 -13.40 -23.00
C ALA A 73 25.90 -14.83 -22.89
N SER A 74 25.06 -15.85 -23.09
CA SER A 74 25.42 -17.26 -22.90
C SER A 74 25.62 -18.05 -24.20
N SER A 75 25.47 -17.41 -25.37
CA SER A 75 25.63 -17.99 -26.71
C SER A 75 26.85 -18.91 -26.87
N ARG A 76 28.01 -18.50 -26.35
CA ARG A 76 29.28 -19.26 -26.38
C ARG A 76 29.24 -20.63 -25.68
N PHE A 77 28.27 -20.86 -24.80
CA PHE A 77 28.13 -22.13 -24.06
C PHE A 77 27.19 -23.13 -24.76
N PHE A 78 26.57 -22.73 -25.88
CA PHE A 78 25.66 -23.58 -26.63
C PHE A 78 26.28 -24.01 -27.97
N SER A 79 26.17 -25.31 -28.26
CA SER A 79 26.58 -25.86 -29.57
C SER A 79 25.55 -25.58 -30.68
N LYS A 80 24.29 -25.32 -30.31
CA LYS A 80 23.20 -24.97 -31.22
C LYS A 80 22.53 -23.68 -30.76
N PRO A 81 22.14 -22.80 -31.67
CA PRO A 81 21.38 -21.61 -31.32
C PRO A 81 19.99 -22.02 -30.84
N TYR A 82 19.60 -21.54 -29.66
CA TYR A 82 18.23 -21.62 -29.18
C TYR A 82 17.46 -20.37 -29.61
N THR A 83 16.19 -20.53 -29.96
CA THR A 83 15.27 -19.42 -30.15
C THR A 83 14.42 -19.24 -28.90
N ILE A 84 13.91 -18.03 -28.69
CA ILE A 84 13.03 -17.70 -27.56
C ILE A 84 11.80 -18.63 -27.55
N ASP A 85 11.19 -18.86 -28.73
CA ASP A 85 10.05 -19.77 -28.88
C ASP A 85 10.37 -21.22 -28.49
N ASN A 86 11.58 -21.70 -28.81
CA ASN A 86 11.99 -23.04 -28.43
C ASN A 86 12.14 -23.17 -26.92
N ILE A 87 12.69 -22.15 -26.26
CA ILE A 87 12.83 -22.13 -24.80
C ILE A 87 11.46 -22.06 -24.14
N ASN A 88 10.57 -21.19 -24.60
CA ASN A 88 9.22 -21.05 -24.04
C ASN A 88 8.41 -22.36 -24.08
N ARG A 89 8.70 -23.27 -25.01
CA ARG A 89 8.04 -24.59 -25.09
C ARG A 89 8.57 -25.62 -24.09
N ILE A 90 9.81 -25.48 -23.64
CA ILE A 90 10.53 -26.48 -22.82
C ILE A 90 10.88 -25.96 -21.43
N VAL A 91 10.63 -24.69 -21.15
CA VAL A 91 10.94 -24.05 -19.87
C VAL A 91 9.97 -24.52 -18.80
N LYS A 92 10.52 -24.77 -17.62
CA LYS A 92 9.80 -25.04 -16.38
C LYS A 92 10.19 -24.00 -15.36
N HIS A 93 9.22 -23.50 -14.62
CA HIS A 93 9.45 -22.51 -13.58
C HIS A 93 9.31 -23.18 -12.21
N THR A 94 10.24 -22.87 -11.31
CA THR A 94 10.17 -23.25 -9.90
C THR A 94 10.27 -21.98 -9.07
N LEU A 95 9.59 -21.96 -7.92
CA LEU A 95 9.58 -20.83 -7.00
C LEU A 95 10.21 -21.28 -5.69
N SER A 96 11.23 -20.54 -5.23
CA SER A 96 11.83 -20.76 -3.93
C SER A 96 11.03 -20.01 -2.88
N SER A 97 10.52 -20.71 -1.87
CA SER A 97 9.75 -20.12 -0.78
C SER A 97 10.68 -19.49 0.25
N ASN A 98 10.45 -18.22 0.55
CA ASN A 98 10.97 -17.53 1.74
C ASN A 98 9.85 -17.48 2.79
N ASP A 99 10.11 -18.02 3.98
CA ASP A 99 9.14 -18.03 5.08
C ASP A 99 9.09 -16.65 5.75
N ASN A 100 8.19 -15.79 5.26
CA ASN A 100 7.78 -14.57 5.95
C ASN A 100 6.25 -14.49 5.99
N GLU A 101 5.72 -13.98 7.10
CA GLU A 101 4.29 -13.98 7.42
C GLU A 101 3.68 -12.56 7.48
N MET A 102 4.41 -11.55 7.00
CA MET A 102 3.94 -10.17 6.97
C MET A 102 3.17 -9.89 5.68
N PHE A 103 1.86 -9.69 5.80
CA PHE A 103 0.95 -9.35 4.70
C PHE A 103 0.00 -8.21 5.14
N PRO A 104 -0.49 -7.36 4.21
CA PRO A 104 -0.18 -7.35 2.78
C PRO A 104 1.25 -6.92 2.48
N ALA A 105 1.84 -7.47 1.43
CA ALA A 105 3.22 -7.19 1.02
C ALA A 105 3.32 -6.96 -0.48
N TYR A 106 4.23 -6.07 -0.85
CA TYR A 106 4.69 -5.91 -2.22
C TYR A 106 5.74 -6.98 -2.50
N ILE A 107 5.48 -7.84 -3.49
CA ILE A 107 6.32 -8.97 -3.84
C ILE A 107 7.00 -8.67 -5.16
N THR A 108 8.34 -8.79 -5.18
CA THR A 108 9.13 -8.64 -6.41
C THR A 108 9.81 -9.95 -6.76
N LEU A 109 9.39 -10.55 -7.88
CA LEU A 109 9.90 -11.81 -8.42
C LEU A 109 11.05 -11.58 -9.38
N HIS A 110 12.13 -12.34 -9.22
CA HIS A 110 13.24 -12.33 -10.16
C HIS A 110 13.84 -13.74 -10.37
N PRO A 111 14.28 -14.08 -11.59
CA PRO A 111 14.99 -15.34 -11.85
C PRO A 111 16.34 -15.37 -11.15
N ASN A 112 16.54 -16.22 -10.15
CA ASN A 112 17.84 -16.36 -9.49
C ASN A 112 18.80 -17.26 -10.29
N THR A 113 18.31 -18.40 -10.79
CA THR A 113 19.15 -19.32 -11.57
C THR A 113 18.42 -19.94 -12.75
N ILE A 114 19.15 -20.24 -13.82
CA ILE A 114 18.68 -21.05 -14.95
C ILE A 114 19.47 -22.35 -14.95
N GLN A 115 18.79 -23.47 -14.76
CA GLN A 115 19.37 -24.81 -14.79
C GLN A 115 19.00 -25.51 -16.10
N ILE A 116 19.99 -26.11 -16.75
CA ILE A 116 19.78 -26.91 -17.96
C ILE A 116 20.10 -28.36 -17.61
N ILE A 117 19.07 -29.20 -17.65
CA ILE A 117 19.14 -30.62 -17.29
C ILE A 117 18.37 -31.40 -18.36
N ASN A 118 19.03 -32.37 -19.00
CA ASN A 118 18.42 -33.23 -20.02
C ASN A 118 17.68 -32.46 -21.14
N GLY A 119 18.24 -31.31 -21.57
CA GLY A 119 17.64 -30.47 -22.60
C GLY A 119 16.42 -29.64 -22.17
N GLN A 120 16.03 -29.68 -20.89
CA GLN A 120 14.99 -28.81 -20.32
C GLN A 120 15.62 -27.61 -19.61
N PHE A 121 14.95 -26.46 -19.70
CA PHE A 121 15.32 -25.25 -18.99
C PHE A 121 14.48 -25.17 -17.71
N VAL A 122 15.12 -25.11 -16.55
CA VAL A 122 14.46 -24.95 -15.27
C VAL A 122 14.88 -23.61 -14.69
N VAL A 123 13.94 -22.68 -14.59
CA VAL A 123 14.18 -21.33 -14.09
C VAL A 123 13.73 -21.29 -12.65
N ASN A 124 14.68 -21.10 -11.74
CA ASN A 124 14.39 -20.93 -10.33
C ASN A 124 14.20 -19.45 -10.02
N TRP A 125 13.00 -19.12 -9.59
CA TRP A 125 12.59 -17.79 -9.17
C TRP A 125 12.77 -17.63 -7.67
N GLU A 126 13.17 -16.43 -7.32
CA GLU A 126 13.22 -15.95 -5.95
C GLU A 126 12.35 -14.69 -5.86
N TYR A 127 11.84 -14.42 -4.66
CA TYR A 127 11.08 -13.22 -4.40
C TYR A 127 11.61 -12.49 -3.17
N THR A 128 11.62 -11.18 -3.27
CA THR A 128 11.73 -10.27 -2.14
C THR A 128 10.35 -9.76 -1.75
N TRP A 129 10.19 -9.47 -0.46
CA TRP A 129 8.94 -8.95 0.10
C TRP A 129 9.24 -7.61 0.77
N GLU A 130 8.35 -6.65 0.55
CA GLU A 130 8.36 -5.36 1.21
C GLU A 130 7.00 -5.16 1.87
N PRO A 131 6.91 -5.05 3.21
CA PRO A 131 5.63 -4.93 3.89
C PRO A 131 4.96 -3.62 3.50
N MET A 132 3.66 -3.68 3.21
CA MET A 132 2.92 -2.49 2.82
C MET A 132 2.57 -1.69 4.08
N ASN A 133 3.39 -0.69 4.38
CA ASN A 133 3.12 0.24 5.48
C ASN A 133 2.23 1.37 4.96
N ILE A 134 1.00 1.44 5.45
CA ILE A 134 0.15 2.61 5.23
C ILE A 134 0.59 3.67 6.22
N HIS A 135 1.35 4.66 5.76
CA HIS A 135 1.60 5.85 6.55
C HIS A 135 0.34 6.71 6.51
N ILE A 136 -0.44 6.63 7.58
CA ILE A 136 -1.43 7.67 7.86
C ILE A 136 -0.58 8.88 8.29
N PRO A 137 -0.64 10.05 7.63
CA PRO A 137 0.02 11.25 8.11
C PRO A 137 -0.49 11.51 9.53
N ASP A 138 0.42 11.68 10.48
CA ASP A 138 0.10 11.65 11.90
C ASP A 138 -1.01 12.66 12.27
N LEU A 139 -2.00 12.17 13.01
CA LEU A 139 -2.37 12.83 14.26
C LEU A 139 -1.14 12.64 15.16
N GLU A 140 -0.26 13.64 15.23
CA GLU A 140 1.01 13.56 15.97
C GLU A 140 0.75 13.20 17.44
N ASP A 141 1.05 11.97 17.83
CA ASP A 141 1.31 11.62 19.23
C ASP A 141 2.79 11.95 19.51
N GLU A 142 3.01 12.85 20.46
CA GLU A 142 4.33 13.30 20.87
C GLU A 142 5.30 12.17 21.25
N PRO A 143 6.62 12.35 21.02
CA PRO A 143 7.63 11.44 21.54
C PRO A 143 7.78 11.59 23.05
N THR A 144 7.26 10.60 23.80
CA THR A 144 7.64 10.35 25.20
C THR A 144 9.04 9.78 25.24
N ASP A 145 10.04 10.66 25.25
CA ASP A 145 11.21 10.62 26.12
C ASP A 145 12.28 11.59 25.59
N LYS A 146 12.42 12.73 26.27
CA LYS A 146 13.70 13.20 26.82
C LYS A 146 13.51 14.49 27.61
N THR A 147 13.86 14.36 28.88
CA THR A 147 14.10 15.40 29.86
C THR A 147 14.97 16.55 29.31
N GLU A 148 14.69 17.74 29.84
CA GLU A 148 15.55 18.93 29.94
C GLU A 148 15.52 19.96 28.81
N SER A 149 14.63 20.93 29.02
CA SER A 149 14.88 22.38 29.02
C SER A 149 15.57 23.01 27.80
N SER A 150 14.82 23.84 27.06
CA SER A 150 15.26 25.22 26.78
C SER A 150 14.09 26.06 26.23
N SER A 151 13.99 27.29 26.73
CA SER A 151 12.94 28.29 26.50
C SER A 151 12.83 28.78 25.05
N ILE A 152 11.58 28.90 24.55
CA ILE A 152 11.24 29.61 23.31
C ILE A 152 10.86 31.07 23.64
N PRO A 153 11.41 32.10 22.94
CA PRO A 153 10.86 33.44 23.01
C PRO A 153 9.68 33.59 22.03
N VAL A 154 8.64 34.24 22.54
CA VAL A 154 7.40 34.61 21.87
C VAL A 154 7.68 35.58 20.72
N SER A 155 7.02 35.39 19.57
CA SER A 155 6.72 36.50 18.66
C SER A 155 5.40 36.28 17.92
N THR A 156 4.44 37.05 18.41
CA THR A 156 3.17 37.56 17.86
C THR A 156 2.93 37.50 16.35
N GLY A 157 1.74 37.04 15.96
CA GLY A 157 1.15 37.23 14.63
C GLY A 157 -0.22 36.55 14.48
N THR A 158 -1.23 37.13 15.13
CA THR A 158 -2.67 37.24 14.75
C THR A 158 -3.13 36.34 13.57
N VAL A 159 -4.15 35.46 13.66
CA VAL A 159 -5.59 35.76 13.69
C VAL A 159 -6.41 34.43 13.78
N LEU A 160 -7.42 34.41 14.67
CA LEU A 160 -8.63 33.55 14.74
C LEU A 160 -8.49 32.04 15.03
N THR A 161 -8.26 31.70 16.30
CA THR A 161 -8.63 30.40 16.88
C THR A 161 -9.98 30.50 17.59
N THR A 162 -11.04 29.95 17.00
CA THR A 162 -12.25 29.60 17.76
C THR A 162 -11.97 28.27 18.45
N GLU A 163 -11.80 28.35 19.76
CA GLU A 163 -11.42 27.33 20.74
C GLU A 163 -11.95 25.91 20.44
N LEU A 164 -11.08 25.01 19.99
CA LEU A 164 -11.22 23.57 20.23
C LEU A 164 -10.59 23.28 21.59
N GLN A 165 -11.40 23.29 22.64
CA GLN A 165 -10.98 22.84 23.96
C GLN A 165 -10.73 21.33 23.91
N GLU A 166 -9.45 20.94 23.86
CA GLU A 166 -9.01 19.56 24.02
C GLU A 166 -9.48 19.03 25.37
N LEU A 167 -10.19 17.90 25.34
CA LEU A 167 -10.59 17.19 26.54
C LEU A 167 -9.36 16.53 27.15
N ASN A 168 -8.83 17.12 28.21
CA ASN A 168 -7.79 16.54 29.03
C ASN A 168 -8.29 15.20 29.63
N MET A 169 -7.69 14.09 29.18
CA MET A 169 -8.05 12.72 29.58
C MET A 169 -7.65 12.39 31.02
N ASP A 170 -6.87 13.25 31.69
CA ASP A 170 -6.40 13.06 33.07
C ASP A 170 -7.40 13.46 34.17
N GLN A 171 -8.58 13.98 33.81
CA GLN A 171 -9.67 14.24 34.76
C GLN A 171 -10.75 13.15 34.75
N LEU A 172 -10.35 11.89 34.56
CA LEU A 172 -11.19 10.76 34.92
C LEU A 172 -11.24 10.66 36.46
N PRO A 173 -12.42 10.67 37.11
CA PRO A 173 -12.50 10.29 38.51
C PRO A 173 -12.12 8.81 38.61
N LEU A 174 -10.85 8.54 38.94
CA LEU A 174 -10.43 7.23 39.44
C LEU A 174 -11.17 7.02 40.77
N ASN A 175 -12.23 6.22 40.72
CA ASN A 175 -12.91 5.77 41.91
C ASN A 175 -11.93 4.85 42.66
N LYS A 176 -11.29 5.38 43.70
CA LYS A 176 -10.19 4.72 44.43
C LYS A 176 -10.60 3.55 45.32
N ASN A 177 -11.84 3.04 45.19
CA ASN A 177 -12.31 1.90 45.96
C ASN A 177 -12.85 0.82 45.02
N SER A 178 -11.95 0.20 44.24
CA SER A 178 -12.23 -1.08 43.60
C SER A 178 -11.71 -2.19 44.51
N THR A 179 -12.54 -2.57 45.46
CA THR A 179 -12.54 -3.93 46.01
C THR A 179 -13.97 -4.16 46.45
N GLU A 180 -14.68 -5.00 45.71
CA GLU A 180 -15.73 -5.92 46.14
C GLU A 180 -16.74 -6.15 45.02
N GLU A 181 -16.83 -7.42 44.65
CA GLU A 181 -17.71 -8.00 43.66
C GLU A 181 -19.16 -7.98 44.17
N THR A 182 -20.00 -7.12 43.60
CA THR A 182 -21.46 -7.28 43.69
C THR A 182 -22.13 -6.87 42.39
N LEU A 183 -22.78 -7.85 41.76
CA LEU A 183 -23.59 -7.70 40.55
C LEU A 183 -24.83 -6.84 40.84
N GLU A 184 -24.82 -5.56 40.44
CA GLU A 184 -26.01 -4.71 40.44
C GLU A 184 -26.60 -4.60 39.02
N VAL A 185 -27.77 -5.21 38.84
CA VAL A 185 -28.49 -5.34 37.56
C VAL A 185 -29.22 -4.04 37.14
N ASP A 186 -29.19 -2.99 37.98
CA ASP A 186 -29.86 -1.70 37.72
C ASP A 186 -29.08 -0.72 36.81
N ASP A 187 -27.82 -1.02 36.47
CA ASP A 187 -26.93 -0.12 35.72
C ASP A 187 -26.93 -0.31 34.19
N LEU A 188 -27.60 -1.34 33.68
CA LEU A 188 -27.70 -1.59 32.23
C LEU A 188 -28.58 -0.57 31.50
N LYS A 189 -29.65 -0.10 32.14
CA LYS A 189 -30.57 0.87 31.50
C LYS A 189 -29.94 2.27 31.42
N LYS A 190 -29.22 2.68 32.47
CA LYS A 190 -28.50 3.97 32.52
C LYS A 190 -27.26 3.98 31.61
N SER A 191 -26.59 2.85 31.43
CA SER A 191 -25.47 2.75 30.48
C SER A 191 -25.95 2.79 29.03
N TYR A 192 -27.08 2.15 28.72
CA TYR A 192 -27.73 2.23 27.42
C TYR A 192 -28.19 3.65 27.08
N ASP A 193 -28.81 4.37 28.03
CA ASP A 193 -29.22 5.76 27.82
C ASP A 193 -28.02 6.67 27.54
N LYS A 194 -26.90 6.48 28.25
CA LYS A 194 -25.65 7.21 27.99
C LYS A 194 -25.09 6.90 26.59
N GLN A 195 -25.19 5.65 26.13
CA GLN A 195 -24.76 5.26 24.79
C GLN A 195 -25.67 5.88 23.71
N LEU A 196 -26.97 5.90 23.94
CA LEU A 196 -27.96 6.49 23.03
C LEU A 196 -27.74 8.00 22.88
N VAL A 197 -27.45 8.71 23.97
CA VAL A 197 -27.12 10.15 23.93
C VAL A 197 -25.82 10.40 23.17
N ARG A 198 -24.80 9.55 23.35
CA ARG A 198 -23.55 9.64 22.57
C ARG A 198 -23.80 9.41 21.08
N GLU A 199 -24.59 8.40 20.73
CA GLU A 199 -24.94 8.10 19.35
C GLU A 199 -25.75 9.23 18.71
N ALA A 200 -26.73 9.79 19.44
CA ALA A 200 -27.51 10.94 18.97
C ALA A 200 -26.62 12.17 18.71
N ARG A 201 -25.66 12.44 19.61
CA ARG A 201 -24.69 13.54 19.45
C ARG A 201 -23.78 13.33 18.25
N LEU A 202 -23.32 12.10 18.04
CA LEU A 202 -22.52 11.73 16.86
C LEU A 202 -23.32 11.89 15.57
N LYS A 203 -24.57 11.45 15.53
CA LYS A 203 -25.47 11.63 14.39
C LYS A 203 -25.74 13.09 14.07
N ALA A 204 -25.97 13.92 15.10
CA ALA A 204 -26.15 15.35 14.93
C ALA A 204 -24.88 16.02 14.36
N LYS A 205 -23.70 15.64 14.86
CA LYS A 205 -22.41 16.15 14.35
C LYS A 205 -22.16 15.72 12.90
N LEU A 206 -22.50 14.48 12.55
CA LEU A 206 -22.40 13.97 11.18
C LEU A 206 -23.35 14.71 10.23
N ALA A 207 -24.58 14.99 10.67
CA ALA A 207 -25.54 15.75 9.88
C ALA A 207 -25.08 17.20 9.66
N MET A 208 -24.53 17.85 10.71
CA MET A 208 -23.96 19.19 10.60
C MET A 208 -22.78 19.23 9.63
N TYR A 209 -21.89 18.22 9.68
CA TYR A 209 -20.77 18.12 8.74
C TYR A 209 -21.26 17.95 7.29
N LYS A 210 -22.28 17.11 7.07
CA LYS A 210 -22.89 16.94 5.73
C LYS A 210 -23.52 18.23 5.22
N ALA A 211 -24.23 18.96 6.09
CA ALA A 211 -24.83 20.25 5.73
C ALA A 211 -23.75 21.28 5.38
N ASN A 212 -22.70 21.39 6.21
CA ASN A 212 -21.57 22.28 5.93
C ASN A 212 -20.85 21.90 4.64
N HIS A 213 -20.64 20.62 4.37
CA HIS A 213 -20.02 20.17 3.12
C HIS A 213 -20.86 20.53 1.89
N GLN A 214 -22.19 20.41 1.98
CA GLN A 214 -23.09 20.85 0.91
C GLN A 214 -23.08 22.37 0.72
N LEU A 215 -23.01 23.12 1.82
CA LEU A 215 -22.90 24.58 1.82
C LEU A 215 -21.58 25.03 1.18
N THR A 216 -20.45 24.43 1.57
CA THR A 216 -19.15 24.69 0.97
C THR A 216 -19.16 24.35 -0.52
N LYS A 217 -19.73 23.20 -0.92
CA LYS A 217 -19.88 22.84 -2.33
C LYS A 217 -20.76 23.81 -3.12
N TYR A 218 -21.77 24.41 -2.48
CA TYR A 218 -22.59 25.45 -3.09
C TYR A 218 -21.78 26.75 -3.27
N TYR A 219 -21.05 27.19 -2.23
CA TYR A 219 -20.17 28.34 -2.34
C TYR A 219 -19.05 28.12 -3.35
N ASP A 220 -18.39 26.98 -3.40
CA ASP A 220 -17.38 26.69 -4.43
C ASP A 220 -17.95 26.72 -5.85
N LYS A 221 -19.26 26.45 -6.02
CA LYS A 221 -19.93 26.43 -7.32
C LYS A 221 -20.46 27.78 -7.78
N TYR A 222 -20.81 28.67 -6.85
CA TYR A 222 -21.50 29.93 -7.15
C TYR A 222 -20.81 31.17 -6.55
N ALA A 223 -19.80 31.01 -5.71
CA ALA A 223 -18.96 32.08 -5.20
C ALA A 223 -17.67 32.11 -6.01
N ILE A 224 -17.79 32.54 -7.26
CA ILE A 224 -16.89 33.43 -8.04
C ILE A 224 -17.55 33.54 -9.41
N ASP A 225 -18.36 34.58 -9.59
CA ASP A 225 -18.16 35.60 -10.62
C ASP A 225 -19.06 36.80 -10.27
N ASP A 226 -18.44 37.98 -10.27
CA ASP A 226 -19.01 39.33 -10.15
C ASP A 226 -19.40 39.88 -8.77
N ILE A 227 -18.40 40.35 -8.01
CA ILE A 227 -18.37 41.77 -7.61
C ILE A 227 -16.94 42.31 -7.79
N SER A 228 -16.53 42.46 -9.05
CA SER A 228 -15.48 43.38 -9.48
C SER A 228 -16.07 44.24 -10.60
N GLU A 229 -16.54 45.43 -10.20
CA GLU A 229 -16.80 46.63 -11.02
C GLU A 229 -17.60 46.46 -12.34
N SER A 230 -18.89 46.82 -12.33
CA SER A 230 -19.54 47.40 -13.51
C SER A 230 -20.52 48.50 -13.09
N GLU A 231 -20.51 49.54 -13.93
CA GLU A 231 -20.83 50.93 -13.67
C GLU A 231 -22.30 51.24 -13.30
N SER A 232 -22.43 52.39 -12.64
CA SER A 232 -23.65 53.20 -12.52
C SER A 232 -24.47 53.25 -13.81
N GLU A 233 -25.78 53.09 -13.70
CA GLU A 233 -26.74 54.11 -14.15
C GLU A 233 -27.94 54.10 -13.19
N GLU A 234 -28.14 55.24 -12.52
CA GLU A 234 -29.42 55.59 -11.90
C GLU A 234 -30.47 55.65 -13.00
N ASP A 235 -31.60 54.96 -12.83
CA ASP A 235 -32.84 55.46 -13.40
C ASP A 235 -33.96 55.30 -12.39
N THR A 236 -34.33 56.43 -11.82
CA THR A 236 -35.52 56.69 -11.02
C THR A 236 -36.76 56.56 -11.90
N SER A 237 -37.67 55.66 -11.53
CA SER A 237 -39.10 55.93 -11.70
C SER A 237 -39.87 55.28 -10.55
N GLU A 238 -40.31 56.16 -9.64
CA GLU A 238 -41.43 55.96 -8.72
C GLU A 238 -42.66 55.46 -9.50
N GLU A 239 -43.37 54.48 -8.96
CA GLU A 239 -44.84 54.56 -8.82
C GLU A 239 -45.34 53.47 -7.87
N ASP A 240 -46.23 53.93 -6.99
CA ASP A 240 -46.82 53.30 -5.81
C ASP A 240 -47.59 51.99 -6.08
N GLU A 241 -47.62 51.11 -5.09
CA GLU A 241 -48.90 50.67 -4.47
C GLU A 241 -48.63 49.89 -3.18
N GLU A 242 -48.78 50.59 -2.04
CA GLU A 242 -49.33 50.02 -0.82
C GLU A 242 -50.66 49.32 -1.16
N VAL A 243 -50.90 48.09 -0.69
CA VAL A 243 -52.00 47.84 0.26
C VAL A 243 -51.67 46.62 1.15
N GLU A 244 -51.79 46.93 2.44
CA GLU A 244 -51.82 46.16 3.67
C GLU A 244 -52.81 44.97 3.78
N LEU A 245 -52.45 44.08 4.71
CA LEU A 245 -53.25 43.19 5.60
C LEU A 245 -53.81 41.87 5.05
#